data_AF-A0A537Q540-F1
#
_entry.id   AF-A0A537Q540-F1
#
_cell.length_a   1.000
_cell.length_b   1.000
_cell.length_c   1.000
_cell.angle_alpha   90.00
_cell.angle_beta   90.00
_cell.angle_gamma   90.00
#
_symmetry.space_group_name_H-M   'P 1'
#
loop_
_entity.id
_entity.type
_entity.pdbx_description
1 polymer ?
#
loop_
_entity_poly.entity_id
_entity_poly.type
_entity_poly.pdbx_seq_one_letter_code
_entity_poly.pdbx_strand_id
1 'polypeptide(L)'
;MSRYALDDIRRQAEALGPWFHNIDLGGVATAPEHFLGDYPAVKWRRFGHALPADLRGRTVLDIGCNGGFYSIEMKRRGAARVL
;
A
#
# COMPACT_ATOMS: atom_id res chain seq x y z
N MET A 1 3.26 18.32 -4.66
CA MET A 1 4.06 18.23 -3.43
C MET A 1 3.24 17.53 -2.37
N SER A 2 3.83 16.63 -1.57
CA SER A 2 3.13 15.99 -0.44
C SER A 2 2.69 17.06 0.57
N ARG A 3 1.48 16.95 1.09
CA ARG A 3 0.95 17.83 2.15
C ARG A 3 1.60 17.58 3.52
N TYR A 4 2.26 16.44 3.69
CA TYR A 4 2.87 16.03 4.96
C TYR A 4 4.39 15.90 4.82
N ALA A 5 5.12 16.37 5.83
CA ALA A 5 6.54 16.08 5.98
C ALA A 5 6.76 14.60 6.35
N LEU A 6 7.90 14.02 5.97
CA LEU A 6 8.17 12.59 6.22
C LEU A 6 8.14 12.25 7.72
N ASP A 7 8.59 13.16 8.59
CA ASP A 7 8.56 12.94 10.03
C ASP A 7 7.14 12.96 10.60
N ASP A 8 6.23 13.74 10.00
CA ASP A 8 4.81 13.69 10.36
C ASP A 8 4.18 12.37 9.95
N ILE A 9 4.52 11.88 8.75
CA ILE A 9 4.07 10.56 8.27
C ILE A 9 4.58 9.47 9.19
N ARG A 10 5.86 9.50 9.57
CA ARG A 10 6.47 8.51 10.48
C ARG A 10 5.76 8.50 11.83
N ARG A 11 5.62 9.67 12.47
CA ARG A 11 4.95 9.79 13.77
C ARG A 11 3.51 9.27 13.71
N GLN A 12 2.77 9.58 12.66
CA GLN A 12 1.38 9.10 12.51
C GLN A 12 1.33 7.59 12.23
N ALA A 13 2.23 7.06 11.42
CA ALA A 13 2.32 5.62 11.16
C ALA A 13 2.63 4.86 12.46
N GLU A 14 3.60 5.32 13.25
CA GLU A 14 3.93 4.72 14.55
C GLU A 14 2.73 4.75 15.52
N ALA A 15 2.02 5.88 15.60
CA ALA A 15 0.86 6.04 16.47
C ALA A 15 -0.35 5.16 16.08
N LEU A 16 -0.49 4.83 14.78
CA LEU A 16 -1.57 3.98 14.26
C LEU A 16 -1.18 2.49 14.21
N GLY A 17 0.05 2.14 14.57
CA GLY A 17 0.50 0.76 14.62
C GLY A 17 -0.13 -0.05 15.77
N PRO A 18 0.18 -1.36 15.85
CA PRO A 18 1.09 -2.10 14.99
C PRO A 18 0.48 -2.39 13.60
N TRP A 19 1.30 -2.28 12.56
CA TRP A 19 0.89 -2.55 11.19
C TRP A 19 1.25 -3.97 10.75
N PHE A 20 0.32 -4.64 10.07
CA PHE A 20 0.60 -5.92 9.41
C PHE A 20 1.06 -5.76 7.96
N HIS A 21 0.58 -4.75 7.23
CA HIS A 21 1.10 -4.48 5.88
C HIS A 21 2.24 -3.47 5.96
N ASN A 22 3.39 -3.81 5.38
CA ASN A 22 4.45 -2.83 5.11
C ASN A 22 4.08 -2.02 3.86
N ILE A 23 3.67 -0.77 4.07
CA ILE A 23 3.23 0.15 3.03
C ILE A 23 4.25 1.30 2.99
N ASP A 24 4.72 1.60 1.79
CA ASP A 24 5.56 2.76 1.54
C ASP A 24 4.68 4.02 1.34
N LEU A 25 4.73 4.92 2.33
CA LEU A 25 4.05 6.21 2.37
C LEU A 25 4.98 7.36 1.94
N GLY A 26 5.72 7.17 0.85
CA GLY A 26 6.60 8.21 0.28
C GLY A 26 7.99 8.24 0.90
N GLY A 27 8.58 7.07 1.16
CA GLY A 27 9.86 6.86 1.83
C GLY A 27 9.72 6.43 3.29
N VAL A 28 8.50 6.41 3.83
CA VAL A 28 8.21 5.95 5.20
C VAL A 28 7.47 4.63 5.14
N ALA A 29 8.13 3.58 5.59
CA ALA A 29 7.57 2.23 5.73
C ALA A 29 6.75 2.12 7.03
N THR A 30 5.53 1.57 6.95
CA THR A 30 4.67 1.35 8.13
C THR A 30 5.09 0.16 9.00
N ALA A 31 5.81 -0.83 8.43
CA ALA A 31 6.29 -2.01 9.14
C ALA A 31 7.69 -2.43 8.64
N PRO A 32 8.73 -1.59 8.85
CA PRO A 32 10.08 -1.82 8.30
C PRO A 32 10.76 -3.08 8.85
N GLU A 33 10.42 -3.50 10.07
CA GLU A 33 11.01 -4.66 10.76
C GLU A 33 10.04 -5.86 10.79
N HIS A 34 9.16 -5.96 9.79
CA HIS A 34 8.14 -7.01 9.76
C HIS A 34 8.77 -8.42 9.74
N PHE A 35 8.29 -9.29 10.63
CA PHE A 35 8.76 -10.67 10.80
C PHE A 35 8.67 -11.59 9.55
N LEU A 36 8.01 -11.15 8.47
CA LEU A 36 7.91 -11.86 7.19
C LEU A 36 8.77 -11.20 6.10
N GLY A 37 9.69 -10.31 6.48
CA GLY A 37 10.42 -9.44 5.57
C GLY A 37 9.52 -8.34 5.00
N ASP A 38 9.70 -8.00 3.73
CA ASP A 38 8.98 -6.93 3.04
C ASP A 38 7.53 -7.34 2.64
N TYR A 39 6.73 -7.77 3.60
CA TYR A 39 5.36 -8.23 3.37
C TYR A 39 4.35 -7.06 3.34
N PRO A 40 3.43 -6.99 2.36
CA PRO A 40 3.17 -7.97 1.30
C PRO A 40 3.89 -7.70 -0.03
N ALA A 41 4.74 -6.67 -0.13
CA ALA A 41 5.42 -6.30 -1.37
C ALA A 41 6.25 -7.44 -1.99
N VAL A 42 6.86 -8.30 -1.16
CA VAL A 42 7.55 -9.52 -1.60
C VAL A 42 6.64 -10.50 -2.34
N LYS A 43 5.36 -10.62 -1.93
CA LYS A 43 4.37 -11.42 -2.66
C LYS A 43 3.91 -10.67 -3.91
N TRP A 44 3.61 -9.38 -3.78
CA TRP A 44 3.16 -8.54 -4.89
C TRP A 44 4.11 -8.57 -6.09
N ARG A 45 5.43 -8.49 -5.87
CA ARG A 45 6.44 -8.60 -6.93
C ARG A 45 6.31 -9.88 -7.78
N ARG A 46 5.77 -10.96 -7.20
CA ARG A 46 5.63 -12.25 -7.90
C ARG A 46 4.39 -12.34 -8.78
N PHE A 47 3.31 -11.62 -8.48
CA PHE A 47 2.04 -11.79 -9.19
C PHE A 47 1.42 -10.50 -9.71
N GLY A 48 1.93 -9.33 -9.33
CA GLY A 48 1.36 -8.04 -9.74
C GLY A 48 1.29 -7.89 -11.26
N HIS A 49 2.20 -8.52 -12.01
CA HIS A 49 2.19 -8.53 -13.47
C HIS A 49 0.97 -9.23 -14.08
N ALA A 50 0.28 -10.10 -13.33
CA ALA A 50 -0.94 -10.78 -13.79
C ALA A 50 -2.18 -9.85 -13.79
N LEU A 51 -2.09 -8.68 -13.16
CA LEU A 51 -3.16 -7.67 -13.19
C LEU A 51 -2.88 -6.64 -14.29
N PRO A 52 -3.93 -6.03 -14.90
CA PRO A 52 -3.75 -4.98 -15.89
C PRO A 52 -2.87 -3.84 -15.37
N ALA A 53 -1.91 -3.39 -16.19
CA ALA A 53 -1.02 -2.29 -15.84
C ALA A 53 -1.76 -0.94 -15.73
N ASP A 54 -2.89 -0.81 -16.44
CA ASP A 54 -3.75 0.38 -16.45
C ASP A 54 -5.18 -0.02 -16.07
N LEU A 55 -5.68 0.61 -15.01
CA LEU A 55 -7.03 0.42 -14.46
C LEU A 55 -7.89 1.69 -14.58
N ARG A 56 -7.49 2.68 -15.39
CA ARG A 56 -8.27 3.91 -15.60
C ARG A 56 -9.72 3.59 -15.99
N GLY A 57 -10.64 4.30 -15.35
CA GLY A 57 -12.09 4.11 -15.53
C GLY A 57 -12.67 2.86 -14.88
N ARG A 58 -11.86 1.98 -14.29
CA ARG A 58 -12.33 0.76 -13.61
C ARG A 58 -12.63 1.01 -12.14
N THR A 59 -13.60 0.26 -11.61
CA THR A 59 -13.80 0.07 -10.17
C THR A 59 -13.20 -1.28 -9.78
N VAL A 60 -12.43 -1.32 -8.70
CA VAL A 60 -11.88 -2.54 -8.11
C VAL A 60 -12.53 -2.78 -6.75
N LEU A 61 -12.78 -4.05 -6.41
CA LEU A 61 -13.21 -4.50 -5.10
C LEU A 61 -12.06 -5.30 -4.47
N ASP A 62 -11.57 -4.86 -3.31
CA ASP A 62 -10.46 -5.46 -2.55
C ASP A 62 -11.02 -6.14 -1.28
N ILE A 63 -11.38 -7.41 -1.39
CA ILE A 63 -11.97 -8.17 -0.29
C ILE A 63 -10.87 -8.60 0.69
N GLY A 64 -10.99 -8.17 1.94
CA GLY A 64 -9.98 -8.47 2.97
C GLY A 64 -8.74 -7.57 2.86
N CYS A 65 -8.96 -6.29 2.56
CA CYS A 65 -7.89 -5.33 2.27
C CYS A 65 -6.88 -5.10 3.41
N ASN A 66 -7.21 -5.46 4.66
CA ASN A 66 -6.36 -5.25 5.86
C ASN A 66 -5.85 -3.79 5.90
N GLY A 67 -4.54 -3.56 5.90
CA GLY A 67 -3.94 -2.22 5.89
C GLY A 67 -4.02 -1.50 4.54
N GLY A 68 -4.60 -2.13 3.50
CA GLY A 68 -4.89 -1.49 2.22
C GLY A 68 -3.75 -1.51 1.20
N PHE A 69 -2.70 -2.33 1.38
CA PHE A 69 -1.58 -2.41 0.43
C PHE A 69 -2.05 -2.64 -1.02
N TYR A 70 -2.87 -3.68 -1.25
CA TYR A 70 -3.33 -4.01 -2.59
C TYR A 70 -4.28 -2.93 -3.14
N SER A 71 -5.16 -2.38 -2.30
CA SER A 71 -5.98 -1.22 -2.64
C SER A 71 -5.14 -0.05 -3.17
N ILE A 72 -4.03 0.27 -2.51
CA ILE A 72 -3.10 1.33 -2.95
C ILE A 72 -2.44 0.97 -4.28
N GLU A 73 -2.03 -0.28 -4.47
CA GLU A 73 -1.47 -0.74 -5.75
C GLU A 73 -2.48 -0.63 -6.91
N MET A 74 -3.77 -0.88 -6.65
CA MET A 74 -4.83 -0.66 -7.65
C MET A 74 -5.00 0.82 -7.98
N LYS A 75 -4.90 1.69 -6.96
CA LYS A 75 -4.92 3.15 -7.16
C LYS A 75 -3.71 3.66 -7.92
N ARG A 76 -2.51 3.13 -7.66
CA ARG A 76 -1.28 3.46 -8.41
C ARG A 76 -1.39 3.10 -9.89
N ARG A 77 -2.15 2.05 -10.23
CA ARG A 77 -2.51 1.65 -11.61
C ARG A 77 -3.64 2.48 -12.23
N GLY A 78 -4.18 3.46 -11.53
CA GLY A 78 -5.17 4.39 -12.06
C GLY A 78 -6.64 3.99 -11.86
N ALA A 79 -6.96 3.01 -11.01
CA ALA A 79 -8.35 2.65 -10.71
C ALA A 79 -9.18 3.87 -10.28
N ALA A 80 -10.31 4.10 -10.94
CA ALA A 80 -11.20 5.22 -10.66
C ALA A 80 -11.77 5.11 -9.24
N ARG A 81 -12.13 3.90 -8.82
CA ARG A 81 -12.56 3.59 -7.46
C ARG A 81 -11.98 2.26 -6.99
N VAL A 82 -11.65 2.20 -5.71
CA VAL A 82 -11.33 0.95 -5.00
C VAL A 82 -12.24 0.89 -3.78
N LEU A 83 -12.88 -0.25 -3.57
CA LEU A 83 -13.81 -0.55 -2.47
C LEU A 83 -13.28 -1.67 -1.60
#